data_AF-A0A6P0VS05-F1
#
_entry.id   AF-A0A6P0VS05-F1
#
_cell.length_a   1.000
_cell.length_b   1.000
_cell.length_c   1.000
_cell.angle_alpha   90.00
_cell.angle_beta   90.00
_cell.angle_gamma   90.00
#
_symmetry.space_group_name_H-M   'P 1'
#
loop_
_entity.id
_entity.type
_entity.pdbx_description
1 polymer ?
#
loop_
_entity_poly.entity_id
_entity_poly.type
_entity_poly.pdbx_seq_one_letter_code
_entity_poly.pdbx_strand_id
1 'polypeptide(L)'
;MLVRELRQKAKKLGIIRYSKLRKAELEWLVLKRQRGQSIPLQHLKPQLILKQLTQKPAWEWLPEELFALSCKCLEALSYIMGIPKSGKKVQKIQRLLDMAEVRKAIWEFNPPDRLNSTDPNERENWEQICDVAQQLADKYLGRELRAFCKKVKRFAVSTKWGMAMSLLSWRKECNAKGQRFVQQMRAARKQIQQEQVQPLAA
;
A
#
# COMPACT_ATOMS: atom_id res chain seq x y z
N MET A 1 -32.34 16.79 -16.84
CA MET A 1 -31.27 15.78 -17.04
C MET A 1 -31.89 14.39 -17.07
N LEU A 2 -31.65 13.65 -18.14
CA LEU A 2 -32.10 12.27 -18.32
C LEU A 2 -31.27 11.32 -17.43
N VAL A 3 -31.87 10.20 -17.02
CA VAL A 3 -31.19 9.18 -16.21
C VAL A 3 -29.92 8.64 -16.89
N ARG A 4 -29.91 8.59 -18.23
CA ARG A 4 -28.75 8.19 -19.05
C ARG A 4 -27.56 9.14 -18.89
N GLU A 5 -27.80 10.45 -18.91
CA GLU A 5 -26.79 11.50 -18.74
C GLU A 5 -26.18 11.47 -17.34
N LEU A 6 -27.03 11.35 -16.31
CA LEU A 6 -26.61 11.21 -14.91
C LEU A 6 -25.68 10.00 -14.72
N ARG A 7 -26.00 8.86 -15.33
CA ARG A 7 -25.16 7.65 -15.30
C ARG A 7 -23.82 7.87 -15.99
N GLN A 8 -23.79 8.55 -17.15
CA GLN A 8 -22.54 8.90 -17.82
C GLN A 8 -21.68 9.87 -16.98
N LYS A 9 -22.30 10.90 -16.37
CA LYS A 9 -21.63 11.86 -15.49
C LYS A 9 -21.05 11.18 -14.25
N ALA A 10 -21.82 10.32 -13.58
CA ALA A 10 -21.35 9.51 -12.46
C ALA A 10 -20.20 8.54 -12.86
N LYS A 11 -20.20 8.02 -14.11
CA LYS A 11 -19.11 7.21 -14.67
C LYS A 11 -17.81 7.98 -14.85
N LYS A 12 -17.88 9.23 -15.32
CA LYS A 12 -16.72 10.15 -15.39
C LYS A 12 -16.21 10.48 -13.99
N LEU A 13 -17.10 10.73 -13.02
CA LEU A 13 -16.79 11.08 -11.63
C LEU A 13 -16.27 9.91 -10.75
N GLY A 14 -16.19 8.69 -11.28
CA GLY A 14 -15.55 7.57 -10.58
C GLY A 14 -16.43 6.84 -9.55
N ILE A 15 -17.73 7.04 -9.63
CA ILE A 15 -18.74 6.26 -8.91
C ILE A 15 -18.86 4.87 -9.61
N ILE A 16 -19.48 3.83 -9.04
CA ILE A 16 -19.78 2.54 -9.70
C ILE A 16 -21.25 2.14 -9.68
N ARG A 17 -21.85 2.05 -8.49
CA ARG A 17 -23.15 1.40 -8.37
C ARG A 17 -24.18 2.31 -9.02
N TYR A 18 -24.62 1.99 -10.25
CA TYR A 18 -25.71 2.70 -10.91
C TYR A 18 -26.93 1.81 -11.13
N SER A 19 -26.73 0.52 -11.40
CA SER A 19 -27.79 -0.38 -11.89
C SER A 19 -29.02 -0.45 -10.96
N LYS A 20 -28.82 -0.31 -9.65
CA LYS A 20 -29.89 -0.36 -8.63
C LYS A 20 -30.21 0.98 -7.94
N LEU A 21 -29.55 2.09 -8.31
CA LEU A 21 -29.82 3.37 -7.64
C LEU A 21 -31.00 4.10 -8.26
N ARG A 22 -31.82 4.71 -7.41
CA ARG A 22 -32.92 5.60 -7.82
C ARG A 22 -32.35 6.90 -8.41
N LYS A 23 -33.10 7.57 -9.28
CA LYS A 23 -32.67 8.82 -9.95
C LYS A 23 -32.19 9.88 -8.94
N ALA A 24 -32.99 10.15 -7.90
CA ALA A 24 -32.67 11.15 -6.87
C ALA A 24 -31.39 10.81 -6.09
N GLU A 25 -31.15 9.53 -5.79
CA GLU A 25 -29.92 9.09 -5.11
C GLU A 25 -28.69 9.27 -6.00
N LEU A 26 -28.81 8.98 -7.31
CA LEU A 26 -27.75 9.20 -8.29
C LEU A 26 -27.46 10.71 -8.49
N GLU A 27 -28.50 11.55 -8.52
CA GLU A 27 -28.38 13.02 -8.55
C GLU A 27 -27.65 13.55 -7.32
N TRP A 28 -28.05 13.11 -6.12
CA TRP A 28 -27.41 13.45 -4.86
C TRP A 28 -25.92 13.05 -4.81
N LEU A 29 -25.58 11.83 -5.24
CA LEU A 29 -24.20 11.36 -5.29
C LEU A 29 -23.34 12.17 -6.27
N VAL A 30 -23.87 12.51 -7.45
CA VAL A 30 -23.18 13.36 -8.44
C VAL A 30 -22.95 14.76 -7.87
N LEU A 31 -23.99 15.36 -7.29
CA LEU A 31 -23.94 16.71 -6.72
C LEU A 31 -22.97 16.79 -5.52
N LYS A 32 -22.97 15.80 -4.63
CA LYS A 32 -21.95 15.66 -3.58
C LYS A 32 -20.54 15.62 -4.14
N ARG A 33 -20.30 14.82 -5.19
CA ARG A 33 -18.96 14.72 -5.80
C ARG A 33 -18.47 16.04 -6.37
N GLN A 34 -19.36 16.78 -7.05
CA GLN A 34 -19.04 18.08 -7.63
C GLN A 34 -18.75 19.14 -6.57
N ARG A 35 -19.39 19.06 -5.40
CA ARG A 35 -19.13 19.93 -4.24
C ARG A 35 -17.92 19.49 -3.39
N GLY A 36 -17.10 18.55 -3.87
CA GLY A 36 -15.94 18.01 -3.15
C GLY A 36 -16.28 17.18 -1.90
N GLN A 37 -17.57 16.88 -1.66
CA GLN A 37 -18.01 16.19 -0.44
C GLN A 37 -17.68 14.70 -0.49
N SER A 38 -17.54 14.11 0.70
CA SER A 38 -17.31 12.67 0.86
C SER A 38 -18.50 11.85 0.34
N ILE A 39 -18.17 10.70 -0.28
CA ILE A 39 -19.11 9.72 -0.83
C ILE A 39 -18.89 8.39 -0.12
N PRO A 40 -19.96 7.67 0.30
CA PRO A 40 -19.80 6.38 0.95
C PRO A 40 -19.09 5.37 0.03
N LEU A 41 -18.11 4.66 0.58
CA LEU A 41 -17.16 3.78 -0.14
C LEU A 41 -17.85 2.80 -1.10
N GLN A 42 -19.01 2.26 -0.70
CA GLN A 42 -19.84 1.33 -1.47
C GLN A 42 -20.27 1.85 -2.86
N HIS A 43 -20.25 3.17 -3.09
CA HIS A 43 -20.58 3.78 -4.37
C HIS A 43 -19.34 4.16 -5.21
N LEU A 44 -18.11 4.06 -4.70
CA LEU A 44 -16.89 4.44 -5.41
C LEU A 44 -16.29 3.30 -6.26
N LYS A 45 -15.46 3.66 -7.26
CA LYS A 45 -14.60 2.71 -7.97
C LYS A 45 -13.50 2.17 -7.05
N PRO A 46 -13.28 0.84 -6.96
CA PRO A 46 -12.11 0.27 -6.29
C PRO A 46 -10.78 0.85 -6.77
N GLN A 47 -10.66 1.25 -8.04
CA GLN A 47 -9.48 1.94 -8.57
C GLN A 47 -9.30 3.35 -8.00
N LEU A 48 -10.40 4.04 -7.68
CA LEU A 48 -10.38 5.37 -7.06
C LEU A 48 -10.05 5.26 -5.57
N ILE A 49 -10.65 4.29 -4.85
CA ILE A 49 -10.30 3.97 -3.46
C ILE A 49 -8.82 3.58 -3.38
N LEU A 50 -8.36 2.69 -4.28
CA LEU A 50 -6.94 2.30 -4.37
C LEU A 50 -6.03 3.52 -4.56
N LYS A 51 -6.38 4.45 -5.46
CA LYS A 51 -5.63 5.70 -5.66
C LYS A 51 -5.55 6.52 -4.37
N GLN A 52 -6.68 6.69 -3.66
CA GLN A 52 -6.73 7.43 -2.39
C GLN A 52 -5.85 6.75 -1.31
N LEU A 53 -5.94 5.42 -1.18
CA LEU A 53 -5.10 4.65 -0.26
C LEU A 53 -3.61 4.81 -0.56
N THR A 54 -3.20 4.82 -1.83
CA THR A 54 -1.79 5.04 -2.22
C THR A 54 -1.27 6.47 -2.02
N GLN A 55 -2.14 7.41 -1.62
CA GLN A 55 -1.76 8.81 -1.32
C GLN A 55 -1.58 9.08 0.18
N LYS A 56 -1.95 8.13 1.05
CA LYS A 56 -1.80 8.21 2.51
C LYS A 56 -0.95 7.06 3.04
N PRO A 57 -0.24 7.21 4.17
CA PRO A 57 0.57 6.12 4.71
C PRO A 57 -0.29 4.92 5.12
N ALA A 58 0.32 3.74 5.13
CA ALA A 58 -0.41 2.47 5.26
C ALA A 58 -1.20 2.33 6.57
N TRP A 59 -0.74 2.97 7.65
CA TRP A 59 -1.37 2.93 8.97
C TRP A 59 -2.59 3.86 9.11
N GLU A 60 -2.92 4.63 8.07
CA GLU A 60 -4.18 5.38 7.96
C GLU A 60 -5.22 4.66 7.09
N TRP A 61 -4.93 3.44 6.64
CA TRP A 61 -5.88 2.63 5.87
C TRP A 61 -6.92 2.02 6.80
N LEU A 62 -8.20 2.28 6.52
CA LEU A 62 -9.30 1.74 7.29
C LEU A 62 -9.70 0.35 6.76
N PRO A 63 -10.11 -0.60 7.62
CA PRO A 63 -10.57 -1.91 7.20
C PRO A 63 -11.66 -1.84 6.12
N GLU A 64 -12.60 -0.90 6.24
CA GLU A 64 -13.73 -0.71 5.34
C GLU A 64 -13.29 -0.31 3.92
N GLU A 65 -12.23 0.51 3.81
CA GLU A 65 -11.62 0.88 2.53
C GLU A 65 -10.99 -0.35 1.85
N LEU A 66 -10.27 -1.18 2.61
CA LEU A 66 -9.69 -2.43 2.13
C LEU A 66 -10.78 -3.47 1.78
N PHE A 67 -11.88 -3.52 2.52
CA PHE A 67 -13.04 -4.36 2.20
C PHE A 67 -13.79 -3.86 0.96
N ALA A 68 -13.79 -2.57 0.65
CA ALA A 68 -14.35 -2.03 -0.59
C ALA A 68 -13.51 -2.34 -1.84
N LEU A 69 -12.24 -2.74 -1.69
CA LEU A 69 -11.37 -3.10 -2.81
C LEU A 69 -11.73 -4.45 -3.46
N SER A 70 -11.41 -4.58 -4.75
CA SER A 70 -11.40 -5.88 -5.45
C SER A 70 -10.18 -6.72 -5.04
N CYS A 71 -10.22 -8.04 -5.23
CA CYS A 71 -9.06 -8.90 -4.99
C CYS A 71 -7.83 -8.46 -5.79
N LYS A 72 -8.00 -8.04 -7.07
CA LYS A 72 -6.92 -7.52 -7.91
C LYS A 72 -6.33 -6.21 -7.34
N CYS A 73 -7.14 -5.34 -6.75
CA CYS A 73 -6.66 -4.12 -6.07
C CYS A 73 -5.88 -4.44 -4.79
N LEU A 74 -6.33 -5.43 -4.00
CA LEU A 74 -5.61 -5.89 -2.80
C LEU A 74 -4.28 -6.57 -3.14
N GLU A 75 -4.21 -7.29 -4.27
CA GLU A 75 -2.96 -7.85 -4.80
C GLU A 75 -2.00 -6.75 -5.28
N ALA A 76 -2.51 -5.69 -5.92
CA ALA A 76 -1.71 -4.52 -6.28
C ALA A 76 -1.15 -3.78 -5.05
N LEU A 77 -1.95 -3.58 -4.00
CA LEU A 77 -1.45 -3.07 -2.71
C LEU A 77 -0.40 -4.01 -2.10
N SER A 78 -0.63 -5.32 -2.16
CA SER A 78 0.33 -6.31 -1.65
C SER A 78 1.68 -6.20 -2.36
N TYR A 79 1.69 -6.00 -3.68
CA TYR A 79 2.91 -5.74 -4.44
C TYR A 79 3.60 -4.43 -4.04
N ILE A 80 2.87 -3.31 -3.97
CA ILE A 80 3.41 -2.00 -3.56
C ILE A 80 4.00 -2.06 -2.14
N MET A 81 3.36 -2.80 -1.24
CA MET A 81 3.82 -2.99 0.14
C MET A 81 4.99 -3.99 0.27
N GLY A 82 5.32 -4.72 -0.80
CA GLY A 82 6.40 -5.71 -0.85
C GLY A 82 6.09 -7.04 -0.16
N ILE A 83 4.81 -7.44 -0.10
CA ILE A 83 4.30 -8.56 0.72
C ILE A 83 3.71 -9.71 -0.11
N PRO A 84 3.57 -10.91 0.46
CA PRO A 84 2.85 -12.00 -0.20
C PRO A 84 1.43 -11.59 -0.59
N LYS A 85 1.06 -11.88 -1.84
CA LYS A 85 -0.26 -11.54 -2.43
C LYS A 85 -1.26 -12.71 -2.44
N SER A 86 -0.90 -13.89 -1.96
CA SER A 86 -1.74 -15.10 -2.02
C SER A 86 -2.80 -15.15 -0.92
N GLY A 87 -3.80 -16.04 -1.09
CA GLY A 87 -4.86 -16.32 -0.11
C GLY A 87 -6.21 -15.65 -0.40
N LYS A 88 -7.19 -15.94 0.47
CA LYS A 88 -8.56 -15.40 0.44
C LYS A 88 -8.56 -13.89 0.69
N LYS A 89 -9.64 -13.19 0.27
CA LYS A 89 -9.76 -11.72 0.43
C LYS A 89 -9.50 -11.23 1.86
N VAL A 90 -10.13 -11.86 2.85
CA VAL A 90 -9.96 -11.53 4.28
C VAL A 90 -8.49 -11.68 4.73
N GLN A 91 -7.81 -12.74 4.27
CA GLN A 91 -6.39 -12.98 4.59
C GLN A 91 -5.45 -11.94 3.96
N LYS A 92 -5.81 -11.38 2.79
CA LYS A 92 -5.10 -10.25 2.16
C LYS A 92 -5.29 -8.97 2.97
N ILE A 93 -6.52 -8.69 3.41
CA ILE A 93 -6.85 -7.50 4.22
C ILE A 93 -6.13 -7.56 5.57
N GLN A 94 -6.25 -8.67 6.32
CA GLN A 94 -5.56 -8.83 7.61
C GLN A 94 -4.06 -8.61 7.47
N ARG A 95 -3.43 -9.21 6.45
CA ARG A 95 -2.00 -9.04 6.19
C ARG A 95 -1.63 -7.59 5.89
N LEU A 96 -2.45 -6.84 5.16
CA LEU A 96 -2.20 -5.41 4.90
C LEU A 96 -2.30 -4.58 6.20
N LEU A 97 -3.24 -4.92 7.10
CA LEU A 97 -3.40 -4.28 8.40
C LEU A 97 -2.23 -4.61 9.36
N ASP A 98 -1.87 -5.90 9.50
CA ASP A 98 -0.73 -6.36 10.30
C ASP A 98 0.57 -5.65 9.87
N MET A 99 0.78 -5.55 8.55
CA MET A 99 1.92 -4.87 7.93
C MET A 99 1.90 -3.36 8.15
N ALA A 100 0.73 -2.73 8.12
CA ALA A 100 0.55 -1.30 8.35
C ALA A 100 0.85 -0.93 9.80
N GLU A 101 0.36 -1.72 10.75
CA GLU A 101 0.63 -1.56 12.18
C GLU A 101 2.14 -1.66 12.48
N VAL A 102 2.81 -2.71 11.99
CA VAL A 102 4.26 -2.86 12.21
C VAL A 102 5.05 -1.75 11.51
N ARG A 103 4.64 -1.31 10.30
CA ARG A 103 5.24 -0.15 9.64
C ARG A 103 5.08 1.14 10.44
N LYS A 104 3.96 1.34 11.16
CA LYS A 104 3.76 2.47 12.07
C LYS A 104 4.70 2.37 13.26
N ALA A 105 4.74 1.22 13.93
CA ALA A 105 5.56 0.99 15.11
C ALA A 105 7.06 1.24 14.85
N ILE A 106 7.55 0.87 13.67
CA ILE A 106 8.95 1.09 13.30
C ILE A 106 9.19 2.37 12.45
N TRP A 107 8.18 3.20 12.19
CA TRP A 107 8.27 4.30 11.19
C TRP A 107 9.42 5.27 11.47
N GLU A 108 9.52 5.71 12.72
CA GLU A 108 10.53 6.63 13.24
C GLU A 108 11.96 6.06 13.13
N PHE A 109 12.10 4.74 13.11
CA PHE A 109 13.37 4.02 13.00
C PHE A 109 13.71 3.78 11.53
N ASN A 110 14.29 4.79 10.88
CA ASN A 110 14.66 4.74 9.48
C ASN A 110 16.19 4.72 9.29
N PRO A 111 16.83 3.52 9.27
CA PRO A 111 18.28 3.43 9.10
C PRO A 111 18.72 3.85 7.69
N PRO A 112 19.91 4.46 7.53
CA PRO A 112 20.44 4.98 6.26
C PRO A 112 20.38 3.92 5.15
N ASP A 113 20.01 4.28 3.91
CA ASP A 113 19.49 3.33 2.90
C ASP A 113 20.35 2.08 2.66
N ARG A 114 21.67 2.17 2.77
CA ARG A 114 22.63 1.07 2.51
C ARG A 114 22.76 0.07 3.67
N LEU A 115 21.81 -0.87 3.78
CA LEU A 115 21.92 -2.03 4.70
C LEU A 115 22.64 -3.25 4.07
N ASN A 116 22.92 -3.22 2.76
CA ASN A 116 23.35 -4.37 1.96
C ASN A 116 24.55 -4.03 1.03
N SER A 117 25.41 -3.10 1.43
CA SER A 117 26.56 -2.66 0.64
C SER A 117 27.86 -3.28 1.19
N THR A 118 28.95 -3.19 0.44
CA THR A 118 30.22 -3.90 0.69
C THR A 118 31.44 -2.97 0.56
N ASP A 119 31.27 -1.67 0.82
CA ASP A 119 32.33 -0.67 0.67
C ASP A 119 33.07 -0.47 2.01
N PRO A 120 34.42 -0.52 2.07
CA PRO A 120 35.18 -0.34 3.31
C PRO A 120 34.93 0.97 4.06
N ASN A 121 34.46 2.02 3.39
CA ASN A 121 34.11 3.30 4.03
C ASN A 121 32.77 3.26 4.81
N GLU A 122 32.13 2.11 4.95
CA GLU A 122 30.77 1.97 5.53
C GLU A 122 30.72 1.66 7.04
N ARG A 123 31.83 1.77 7.77
CA ARG A 123 31.82 1.55 9.24
C ARG A 123 30.87 2.51 9.98
N GLU A 124 30.91 3.80 9.67
CA GLU A 124 29.99 4.80 10.22
C GLU A 124 28.51 4.48 9.89
N ASN A 125 28.25 3.92 8.71
CA ASN A 125 26.92 3.51 8.26
C ASN A 125 26.44 2.25 9.01
N TRP A 126 27.33 1.32 9.36
CA TRP A 126 27.00 0.17 10.20
C TRP A 126 26.73 0.54 11.66
N GLU A 127 27.49 1.49 12.22
CA GLU A 127 27.26 2.03 13.56
C GLU A 127 25.87 2.70 13.64
N GLN A 128 25.52 3.55 12.68
CA GLN A 128 24.17 4.14 12.59
C GLN A 128 23.05 3.09 12.46
N ILE A 129 23.29 1.99 11.75
CA ILE A 129 22.33 0.87 11.68
C ILE A 129 22.19 0.18 13.04
N CYS A 130 23.31 -0.06 13.74
CA CYS A 130 23.33 -0.63 15.08
C CYS A 130 22.59 0.27 16.09
N ASP A 131 22.81 1.58 16.05
CA ASP A 131 22.15 2.55 16.90
C ASP A 131 20.63 2.58 16.68
N VAL A 132 20.18 2.67 15.42
CA VAL A 132 18.74 2.65 15.11
C VAL A 132 18.08 1.32 15.51
N ALA A 133 18.81 0.19 15.40
CA ALA A 133 18.36 -1.11 15.89
C ALA A 133 18.31 -1.17 17.42
N GLN A 134 19.27 -0.55 18.11
CA GLN A 134 19.32 -0.48 19.56
C GLN A 134 18.19 0.41 20.10
N GLN A 135 17.97 1.60 19.54
CA GLN A 135 16.85 2.48 19.89
C GLN A 135 15.48 1.78 19.68
N LEU A 136 15.31 1.03 18.58
CA LEU A 136 14.11 0.23 18.33
C LEU A 136 13.98 -0.92 19.34
N ALA A 137 15.10 -1.56 19.69
CA ALA A 137 15.12 -2.58 20.74
C ALA A 137 14.70 -1.97 22.09
N ASP A 138 15.20 -0.80 22.46
CA ASP A 138 14.93 -0.20 23.78
C ASP A 138 13.52 0.35 23.93
N LYS A 139 12.93 0.92 22.86
CA LYS A 139 11.53 1.41 22.88
C LYS A 139 10.50 0.30 23.14
N TYR A 140 10.76 -0.94 22.77
CA TYR A 140 9.78 -2.03 22.82
C TYR A 140 10.21 -3.21 23.70
N LEU A 141 9.23 -3.85 24.34
CA LEU A 141 9.46 -5.09 25.08
C LEU A 141 9.76 -6.25 24.13
N GLY A 142 10.57 -7.22 24.57
CA GLY A 142 10.92 -8.38 23.76
C GLY A 142 9.70 -9.19 23.27
N ARG A 143 8.59 -9.18 24.02
CA ARG A 143 7.32 -9.79 23.62
C ARG A 143 6.63 -9.06 22.46
N GLU A 144 6.76 -7.74 22.39
CA GLU A 144 6.16 -6.89 21.35
C GLU A 144 6.95 -7.01 20.05
N LEU A 145 8.28 -6.92 20.12
CA LEU A 145 9.17 -7.19 18.98
C LEU A 145 8.92 -8.60 18.41
N ARG A 146 8.75 -9.62 19.28
CA ARG A 146 8.39 -10.98 18.87
C ARG A 146 7.02 -11.06 18.21
N ALA A 147 6.04 -10.29 18.68
CA ALA A 147 4.72 -10.19 18.06
C ALA A 147 4.78 -9.51 16.68
N PHE A 148 5.57 -8.43 16.53
CA PHE A 148 5.82 -7.78 15.24
C PHE A 148 6.49 -8.74 14.26
N CYS A 149 7.58 -9.43 14.65
CA CYS A 149 8.23 -10.44 13.80
C CYS A 149 7.24 -11.53 13.33
N LYS A 150 6.37 -12.03 14.22
CA LYS A 150 5.32 -13.00 13.87
C LYS A 150 4.30 -12.43 12.87
N LYS A 151 3.78 -11.22 13.10
CA LYS A 151 2.84 -10.53 12.18
C LYS A 151 3.41 -10.43 10.76
N VAL A 152 4.69 -10.09 10.66
CA VAL A 152 5.38 -9.90 9.37
C VAL A 152 5.99 -11.19 8.79
N LYS A 153 5.80 -12.33 9.47
CA LYS A 153 6.35 -13.65 9.10
C LYS A 153 7.88 -13.67 8.95
N ARG A 154 8.59 -12.95 9.83
CA ARG A 154 10.04 -13.01 9.95
C ARG A 154 10.45 -13.87 11.14
N PHE A 155 11.64 -14.45 11.06
CA PHE A 155 12.23 -15.18 12.17
C PHE A 155 12.45 -14.23 13.36
N ALA A 156 11.99 -14.66 14.54
CA ALA A 156 12.07 -13.91 15.79
C ALA A 156 13.22 -14.45 16.63
N VAL A 157 14.41 -13.84 16.45
CA VAL A 157 15.65 -14.16 17.16
C VAL A 157 15.45 -14.16 18.68
N SER A 158 16.35 -14.80 19.43
CA SER A 158 16.32 -14.82 20.91
C SER A 158 16.42 -13.41 21.52
N THR A 159 17.28 -12.54 20.97
CA THR A 159 17.58 -11.20 21.52
C THR A 159 16.65 -10.11 20.98
N LYS A 160 16.43 -9.05 21.80
CA LYS A 160 15.68 -7.83 21.38
C LYS A 160 16.31 -7.21 20.13
N TRP A 161 17.63 -7.02 20.17
CA TRP A 161 18.43 -6.45 19.07
C TRP A 161 18.29 -7.26 17.76
N GLY A 162 18.37 -8.59 17.82
CA GLY A 162 18.20 -9.43 16.63
C GLY A 162 16.80 -9.36 16.03
N MET A 163 15.77 -9.19 16.86
CA MET A 163 14.40 -8.93 16.38
C MET A 163 14.25 -7.53 15.76
N ALA A 164 14.86 -6.50 16.36
CA ALA A 164 14.88 -5.15 15.81
C ALA A 164 15.55 -5.11 14.42
N MET A 165 16.74 -5.70 14.29
CA MET A 165 17.43 -5.85 12.99
C MET A 165 16.60 -6.62 11.96
N SER A 166 15.94 -7.71 12.37
CA SER A 166 15.05 -8.50 11.50
C SER A 166 13.88 -7.68 10.94
N LEU A 167 13.32 -6.77 11.74
CA LEU A 167 12.26 -5.83 11.33
C LEU A 167 12.80 -4.71 10.42
N LEU A 168 13.94 -4.09 10.75
CA LEU A 168 14.54 -3.04 9.91
C LEU A 168 14.95 -3.57 8.53
N SER A 169 15.55 -4.76 8.48
CA SER A 169 15.85 -5.49 7.24
C SER A 169 14.59 -5.77 6.41
N TRP A 170 13.54 -6.28 7.05
CA TRP A 170 12.24 -6.52 6.40
C TRP A 170 11.63 -5.25 5.79
N ARG A 171 11.70 -4.11 6.50
CA ARG A 171 11.18 -2.81 6.01
C ARG A 171 11.81 -2.45 4.69
N LYS A 172 13.14 -2.57 4.60
CA LYS A 172 13.90 -2.27 3.38
C LYS A 172 13.64 -3.27 2.27
N GLU A 173 13.62 -4.56 2.55
CA GLU A 173 13.23 -5.58 1.55
C GLU A 173 11.87 -5.28 0.94
N CYS A 174 10.88 -4.94 1.77
CA CYS A 174 9.53 -4.62 1.33
C CYS A 174 9.50 -3.33 0.50
N ASN A 175 10.21 -2.28 0.91
CA ASN A 175 10.32 -1.04 0.13
C ASN A 175 10.99 -1.27 -1.23
N ALA A 176 12.09 -2.03 -1.28
CA ALA A 176 12.79 -2.37 -2.52
C ALA A 176 11.91 -3.20 -3.48
N LYS A 177 11.15 -4.18 -2.95
CA LYS A 177 10.16 -4.96 -3.73
C LYS A 177 9.07 -4.06 -4.31
N GLY A 178 8.53 -3.12 -3.51
CA GLY A 178 7.54 -2.15 -3.95
C GLY A 178 8.05 -1.19 -5.03
N GLN A 179 9.26 -0.65 -4.86
CA GLN A 179 9.91 0.23 -5.83
C GLN A 179 10.16 -0.48 -7.17
N ARG A 180 10.71 -1.72 -7.15
CA ARG A 180 10.90 -2.55 -8.35
C ARG A 180 9.59 -2.77 -9.10
N PHE A 181 8.50 -3.09 -8.40
CA PHE A 181 7.18 -3.24 -9.01
C PHE A 181 6.69 -1.94 -9.66
N VAL A 182 6.83 -0.79 -8.99
CA VAL A 182 6.45 0.52 -9.56
C VAL A 182 7.30 0.86 -10.79
N GLN A 183 8.60 0.55 -10.79
CA GLN A 183 9.49 0.72 -11.95
C GLN A 183 9.06 -0.16 -13.12
N GLN A 184 8.78 -1.45 -12.89
CA GLN A 184 8.27 -2.37 -13.91
C GLN A 184 6.95 -1.88 -14.53
N MET A 185 6.00 -1.43 -13.70
CA MET A 185 4.72 -0.89 -14.18
C MET A 185 4.90 0.42 -14.98
N ARG A 186 5.89 1.26 -14.64
CA ARG A 186 6.23 2.46 -15.43
C ARG A 186 6.88 2.10 -16.76
N ALA A 187 7.75 1.10 -16.80
CA ALA A 187 8.40 0.62 -18.03
C ALA A 187 7.38 0.00 -18.99
N ALA A 188 6.55 -0.93 -18.53
CA ALA A 188 5.50 -1.56 -19.33
C ALA A 188 4.50 -0.53 -19.90
N ARG A 189 4.16 0.52 -19.13
CA ARG A 189 3.32 1.61 -19.64
C ARG A 189 3.98 2.39 -20.79
N LYS A 190 5.29 2.61 -20.76
CA LYS A 190 6.00 3.28 -21.86
C LYS A 190 5.99 2.43 -23.13
N GLN A 191 6.22 1.12 -23.02
CA GLN A 191 6.19 0.17 -24.14
C GLN A 191 4.82 0.19 -24.84
N ILE A 192 3.73 0.03 -24.07
CA ILE A 192 2.36 0.10 -24.60
C ILE A 192 2.08 1.44 -25.33
N GLN A 193 2.62 2.55 -24.82
CA GLN A 193 2.48 3.86 -25.48
C GLN A 193 3.29 3.97 -26.78
N GLN A 194 4.43 3.31 -26.89
CA GLN A 194 5.23 3.26 -28.12
C GLN A 194 4.56 2.38 -29.18
N GLU A 195 4.09 1.19 -28.79
CA GLU A 195 3.35 0.25 -29.65
C GLU A 195 2.07 0.89 -30.23
N GLN A 196 1.33 1.66 -29.42
CA GLN A 196 0.10 2.34 -29.86
C GLN A 196 0.33 3.56 -30.79
N VAL A 197 1.56 4.06 -30.90
CA VAL A 197 1.91 5.20 -31.76
C VAL A 197 2.49 4.75 -33.11
N GLN A 198 2.93 3.48 -33.23
CA GLN A 198 3.49 2.93 -34.48
C GLN A 198 2.51 2.38 -35.55
N PRO A 199 1.17 2.24 -35.39
CA PRO A 199 0.35 1.51 -36.37
C PRO A 199 -0.08 2.32 -37.62
N LEU A 200 0.74 3.30 -38.06
CA LEU A 200 0.43 4.20 -39.19
C LEU A 200 1.65 4.49 -40.10
N ALA A 201 2.70 3.68 -40.04
CA ALA A 201 3.93 3.84 -40.83
C ALA A 201 4.31 2.57 -41.62
N ALA A 202 3.31 1.88 -42.17
CA ALA A 202 3.43 0.73 -43.08
C ALA A 202 2.33 0.83 -44.15
#